data_AF-A0AAU3KNA2-F1
#
_entry.id   AF-A0AAU3KNA2-F1
#
_cell.length_a   1.000
_cell.length_b   1.000
_cell.length_c   1.000
_cell.angle_alpha   90.00
_cell.angle_beta   90.00
_cell.angle_gamma   90.00
#
_symmetry.space_group_name_H-M   'P 1'
#
loop_
_entity.id
_entity.type
_entity.pdbx_description
1 polymer ?
#
loop_
_entity_poly.entity_id
_entity_poly.type
_entity_poly.pdbx_seq_one_letter_code
_entity_poly.pdbx_strand_id
1 'polypeptide(L)'
;MSTEFFKSTYSGANQSCVEIAHHEDIVLIRDSKYVGPAEIQPLVTIPAAHWTQFLELALGGNSGQLGELAVTVHKDGGASIAGPDEVLDYTSDEWDAFLKGVCDRQFDRPA
;
A
#
# COMPACT_ATOMS: atom_id res chain seq x y z
N MET A 1 7.18 -15.44 -7.35
CA MET A 1 6.31 -14.29 -7.02
C MET A 1 5.34 -14.76 -5.95
N SER A 2 5.39 -14.22 -4.74
CA SER A 2 4.45 -14.60 -3.68
C SER A 2 3.09 -13.95 -3.95
N THR A 3 2.10 -14.77 -4.30
CA THR A 3 0.72 -14.33 -4.52
C THR A 3 -0.08 -14.19 -3.23
N GLU A 4 0.53 -14.50 -2.08
CA GLU A 4 -0.09 -14.37 -0.76
C GLU A 4 0.12 -12.96 -0.21
N PHE A 5 -0.92 -12.42 0.44
CA PHE A 5 -0.83 -11.14 1.12
C PHE A 5 0.13 -11.24 2.31
N PHE A 6 1.08 -10.32 2.37
CA PHE A 6 2.00 -10.18 3.49
C PHE A 6 2.03 -8.74 3.99
N LYS A 7 2.53 -8.59 5.22
CA LYS A 7 2.64 -7.31 5.94
C LYS A 7 4.10 -7.01 6.22
N SER A 8 4.40 -5.75 6.51
CA SER A 8 5.71 -5.38 7.04
C SER A 8 5.95 -5.99 8.42
N THR A 9 7.20 -6.23 8.79
CA THR A 9 7.59 -6.62 10.16
C THR A 9 7.29 -5.53 11.22
N TYR A 10 7.04 -4.29 10.79
CA TYR A 10 6.69 -3.16 11.67
C TYR A 10 5.20 -3.10 12.02
N SER A 11 4.36 -3.92 11.39
CA SER A 11 2.90 -3.92 11.57
C SER A 11 2.47 -4.63 12.86
N GLY A 12 3.09 -4.31 14.02
CA GLY A 12 2.96 -5.01 15.30
C GLY A 12 1.53 -5.42 15.69
N ALA A 13 1.41 -6.41 16.58
CA ALA A 13 0.25 -7.29 16.80
C ALA A 13 -1.15 -6.66 17.00
N ASN A 14 -1.29 -5.33 17.13
CA ASN A 14 -2.54 -4.73 17.52
C ASN A 14 -3.06 -3.52 16.73
N GLN A 15 -2.38 -2.99 15.69
CA GLN A 15 -2.94 -1.92 14.81
C GLN A 15 -1.90 -1.44 13.77
N SER A 16 -1.77 -2.07 12.59
CA SER A 16 -1.33 -1.41 11.33
C SER A 16 -1.41 -2.34 10.11
N CYS A 17 -1.87 -1.81 8.96
CA CYS A 17 -2.94 -2.49 8.20
C CYS A 17 -2.79 -2.55 6.67
N VAL A 18 -1.61 -2.24 6.13
CA VAL A 18 -1.36 -2.39 4.69
C VAL A 18 -0.93 -3.83 4.40
N GLU A 19 -1.72 -4.54 3.60
CA GLU A 19 -1.39 -5.86 3.08
C GLU A 19 -1.05 -5.76 1.60
N ILE A 20 0.06 -6.39 1.21
CA ILE A 20 0.56 -6.39 -0.16
C ILE A 20 0.66 -7.81 -0.69
N ALA A 21 0.25 -8.03 -1.93
CA ALA A 21 0.51 -9.27 -2.67
C ALA A 21 1.16 -8.97 -4.01
N HIS A 22 2.21 -9.71 -4.37
CA HIS A 22 2.92 -9.54 -5.64
C HIS A 22 2.47 -10.58 -6.67
N HIS A 23 1.87 -10.11 -7.75
CA HIS A 23 1.56 -10.92 -8.93
C HIS A 23 2.54 -10.60 -10.06
N GLU A 24 2.47 -11.36 -11.16
CA GLU A 24 3.39 -11.23 -12.29
C GLU A 24 3.51 -9.78 -12.78
N ASP A 25 2.39 -9.13 -13.09
CA ASP A 25 2.40 -7.76 -13.65
C ASP A 25 1.78 -6.69 -12.76
N ILE A 26 1.30 -7.07 -11.57
CA ILE A 26 0.61 -6.16 -10.65
C ILE A 26 1.03 -6.39 -9.19
N VAL A 27 0.77 -5.40 -8.37
CA VAL A 27 0.85 -5.42 -6.92
C VAL A 27 -0.52 -5.06 -6.38
N LEU A 28 -1.05 -5.88 -5.50
CA LEU A 28 -2.34 -5.65 -4.87
C LEU A 28 -2.12 -5.08 -3.48
N ILE A 29 -2.83 -4.01 -3.16
CA ILE A 29 -2.88 -3.43 -1.82
C ILE A 29 -4.31 -3.56 -1.29
N ARG A 30 -4.44 -3.95 -0.02
CA ARG A 30 -5.70 -3.89 0.70
C ARG A 30 -5.50 -3.48 2.16
N ASP A 31 -6.60 -3.09 2.79
CA ASP A 31 -6.65 -2.81 4.23
C ASP A 31 -7.06 -4.07 5.01
N SER A 32 -6.16 -4.53 5.89
CA SER A 32 -6.42 -5.69 6.77
C SER A 32 -7.44 -5.42 7.89
N LYS A 33 -7.80 -4.15 8.16
CA LYS A 33 -8.88 -3.79 9.10
C LYS A 33 -10.27 -4.03 8.53
N TYR A 34 -10.40 -4.26 7.23
CA TYR A 34 -11.70 -4.42 6.60
C TYR A 34 -12.50 -5.55 7.28
N VAL A 35 -13.59 -5.18 7.96
CA VAL A 35 -14.52 -6.12 8.62
C VAL A 35 -15.78 -6.23 7.77
N GLY A 36 -15.66 -6.94 6.65
CA GLY A 36 -16.78 -7.19 5.73
C GLY A 36 -16.57 -8.47 4.90
N PRO A 37 -17.51 -8.80 4.00
CA PRO A 37 -17.37 -9.94 3.11
C PRO A 37 -16.12 -9.80 2.22
N ALA A 38 -15.31 -10.87 2.14
CA ALA A 38 -14.07 -10.85 1.35
C ALA A 38 -14.30 -10.54 -0.15
N GLU A 39 -15.50 -10.82 -0.66
CA GLU A 39 -15.92 -10.53 -2.05
C GLU A 39 -16.05 -9.04 -2.38
N ILE A 40 -16.20 -8.18 -1.37
CA ILE A 40 -16.32 -6.72 -1.52
C ILE A 40 -15.24 -5.99 -0.72
N GLN A 41 -14.15 -6.67 -0.37
CA GLN A 41 -13.01 -6.03 0.27
C GLN A 41 -12.32 -5.09 -0.73
N PRO A 42 -12.16 -3.79 -0.40
CA PRO A 42 -11.45 -2.83 -1.24
C PRO A 42 -10.03 -3.31 -1.55
N LEU A 43 -9.68 -3.28 -2.83
CA LEU A 43 -8.41 -3.77 -3.35
C LEU A 43 -7.90 -2.81 -4.42
N VAL A 44 -6.79 -2.13 -4.11
CA VAL A 44 -6.12 -1.27 -5.08
C VAL A 44 -5.10 -2.07 -5.85
N THR A 45 -5.20 -2.01 -7.18
CA THR A 45 -4.28 -2.67 -8.10
C THR A 45 -3.27 -1.67 -8.64
N ILE A 46 -1.99 -1.98 -8.50
CA ILE A 46 -0.89 -1.15 -8.97
C ILE A 46 -0.07 -1.93 -10.00
N PRO A 47 0.14 -1.42 -11.22
CA PRO A 47 1.04 -2.07 -12.18
C PRO A 47 2.44 -2.25 -11.60
N ALA A 48 3.05 -3.42 -11.79
CA ALA A 48 4.40 -3.73 -11.33
C ALA A 48 5.43 -2.69 -11.79
N ALA A 49 5.25 -2.17 -13.00
CA ALA A 49 6.10 -1.11 -13.57
C ALA A 49 6.04 0.21 -12.80
N HIS A 50 4.94 0.51 -12.11
CA HIS A 50 4.76 1.71 -11.29
C HIS A 50 5.13 1.47 -9.82
N TRP A 51 5.41 0.23 -9.42
CA TRP A 51 5.60 -0.14 -8.03
C TRP A 51 6.79 0.60 -7.39
N THR A 52 7.95 0.61 -8.03
CA THR A 52 9.13 1.30 -7.53
C THR A 52 8.88 2.81 -7.39
N GLN A 53 8.22 3.42 -8.37
CA GLN A 53 7.87 4.85 -8.33
C GLN A 53 6.87 5.16 -7.21
N PHE A 54 5.92 4.26 -6.96
CA PHE A 54 4.98 4.38 -5.86
C PHE A 54 5.70 4.35 -4.50
N LEU A 55 6.66 3.43 -4.31
CA LEU A 55 7.45 3.35 -3.08
C LEU A 55 8.31 4.61 -2.86
N GLU A 56 8.94 5.13 -3.92
CA GLU A 56 9.71 6.37 -3.87
C GLU A 56 8.84 7.59 -3.55
N LEU A 57 7.65 7.67 -4.14
CA LEU A 57 6.68 8.73 -3.88
C LEU A 57 6.22 8.71 -2.42
N ALA A 58 5.91 7.53 -1.90
CA ALA A 58 5.51 7.31 -0.51
C ALA A 58 6.63 7.74 0.46
N LEU A 59 7.86 7.27 0.25
CA LEU A 59 9.02 7.66 1.07
C LEU A 59 9.34 9.16 0.99
N GLY A 60 9.10 9.78 -0.17
CA GLY A 60 9.25 11.21 -0.36
C GLY A 60 8.22 12.06 0.40
N GLY A 61 7.16 11.44 0.93
CA GLY A 61 6.06 12.14 1.61
C GLY A 61 5.29 13.07 0.67
N ASN A 62 5.32 12.80 -0.64
CA ASN A 62 4.70 13.65 -1.64
C ASN A 62 3.41 13.03 -2.16
N SER A 63 2.39 13.86 -2.39
CA SER A 63 1.24 13.45 -3.19
C SER A 63 1.63 13.40 -4.66
N GLY A 64 1.11 12.42 -5.40
CA GLY A 64 1.43 12.25 -6.82
C GLY A 64 0.51 11.26 -7.51
N GLN A 65 0.54 11.28 -8.85
CA GLN A 65 -0.27 10.41 -9.70
C GLN A 65 0.64 9.56 -10.59
N LEU A 66 0.38 8.25 -10.62
CA LEU A 66 1.10 7.24 -11.38
C LEU A 66 0.12 6.52 -12.31
N GLY A 67 -0.20 7.16 -13.44
CA GLY A 67 -1.25 6.71 -14.34
C GLY A 67 -2.63 6.88 -13.72
N GLU A 68 -3.34 5.78 -13.47
CA GLU A 68 -4.66 5.77 -12.82
C GLU A 68 -4.57 5.68 -11.30
N LEU A 69 -3.37 5.46 -10.74
CA LEU A 69 -3.13 5.46 -9.31
C LEU A 69 -2.85 6.88 -8.83
N ALA A 70 -3.44 7.30 -7.72
CA ALA A 70 -3.09 8.52 -7.02
C ALA A 70 -2.75 8.24 -5.57
N VAL A 71 -1.66 8.84 -5.08
CA VAL A 71 -1.28 8.86 -3.67
C VAL A 71 -1.46 10.27 -3.18
N THR A 72 -2.23 10.44 -2.10
CA THR A 72 -2.44 11.73 -1.46
C THR A 72 -1.93 11.65 -0.04
N VAL A 73 -0.89 12.42 0.30
CA VAL A 73 -0.41 12.55 1.67
C VAL A 73 -1.21 13.65 2.37
N HIS A 74 -1.77 13.31 3.53
CA HIS A 74 -2.67 14.18 4.29
C HIS A 74 -1.88 15.01 5.30
N LYS A 75 -2.44 16.15 5.72
CA LYS A 75 -1.79 17.06 6.67
C LYS A 75 -1.64 16.49 8.08
N ASP A 76 -2.43 15.48 8.41
CA ASP A 76 -2.38 14.73 9.67
C ASP A 76 -1.29 13.64 9.68
N GLY A 77 -0.59 13.46 8.55
CA GLY A 77 0.45 12.44 8.38
C GLY A 77 -0.07 11.10 7.84
N GLY A 78 -1.38 10.96 7.64
CA GLY A 78 -1.96 9.82 6.93
C GLY A 78 -1.77 9.91 5.42
N ALA A 79 -2.22 8.89 4.70
CA ALA A 79 -2.23 8.91 3.25
C ALA A 79 -3.38 8.10 2.67
N SER A 80 -3.87 8.52 1.50
CA SER A 80 -4.86 7.80 0.73
C SER A 80 -4.27 7.31 -0.57
N ILE A 81 -4.54 6.05 -0.88
CA ILE A 81 -4.18 5.41 -2.15
C ILE A 81 -5.48 5.21 -2.93
N ALA A 82 -5.65 5.94 -4.03
CA ALA A 82 -6.79 5.83 -4.91
C ALA A 82 -6.39 5.06 -6.18
N GLY A 83 -7.04 3.92 -6.41
CA GLY A 83 -7.06 3.25 -7.70
C GLY A 83 -8.25 3.71 -8.57
N PRO A 84 -8.48 3.06 -9.72
CA PRO A 84 -9.58 3.42 -10.62
C PRO A 84 -10.97 3.24 -9.98
N ASP A 85 -11.15 2.20 -9.16
CA ASP A 85 -12.45 1.83 -8.59
C ASP A 85 -12.52 1.94 -7.06
N GLU A 86 -11.38 2.00 -6.38
CA GLU A 86 -11.27 1.86 -4.92
C GLU A 86 -10.33 2.90 -4.33
N VAL A 87 -10.61 3.33 -3.09
CA VAL A 87 -9.74 4.23 -2.32
C VAL A 87 -9.46 3.60 -0.96
N LEU A 88 -8.19 3.52 -0.59
CA LEU A 88 -7.72 3.05 0.70
C LEU A 88 -7.17 4.23 1.50
N ASP A 89 -7.82 4.55 2.61
CA ASP A 89 -7.44 5.64 3.51
C ASP A 89 -6.70 5.09 4.72
N TYR A 90 -5.46 5.53 4.93
CA TYR A 90 -4.62 5.12 6.04
C TYR A 90 -4.39 6.26 7.03
N THR A 91 -4.46 5.93 8.32
CA THR A 91 -4.06 6.84 9.39
C THR A 91 -2.56 7.09 9.38
N SER A 92 -2.11 8.12 10.10
CA SER A 92 -0.69 8.45 10.22
C SER A 92 0.15 7.30 10.81
N ASP A 93 -0.36 6.59 11.80
CA ASP A 93 0.33 5.45 12.42
C ASP A 93 0.50 4.29 11.43
N GLU A 94 -0.54 4.01 10.63
CA GLU A 94 -0.50 2.96 9.61
C GLU A 94 0.45 3.29 8.47
N TRP A 95 0.40 4.55 8.03
CA TRP A 95 1.27 5.03 6.98
C TRP A 95 2.73 5.04 7.43
N ASP A 96 3.03 5.46 8.67
CA ASP A 96 4.37 5.40 9.24
C ASP A 96 4.91 3.96 9.32
N ALA A 97 4.09 3.00 9.75
CA ALA A 97 4.47 1.59 9.75
C ALA A 97 4.74 1.05 8.33
N PHE A 98 3.93 1.45 7.35
CA PHE A 98 4.16 1.14 5.95
C PHE A 98 5.49 1.72 5.46
N LEU A 99 5.74 3.01 5.68
CA LEU A 99 6.97 3.70 5.27
C LEU A 99 8.22 3.08 5.89
N LYS A 100 8.17 2.62 7.15
CA LYS A 100 9.26 1.85 7.77
C LYS A 100 9.55 0.55 7.02
N GLY A 101 8.51 -0.18 6.62
CA GLY A 101 8.64 -1.37 5.77
C GLY A 101 9.22 -1.07 4.38
N VAL A 102 8.84 0.06 3.78
CA VAL A 102 9.42 0.52 2.50
C VAL A 102 10.90 0.89 2.66
N CYS A 103 11.26 1.59 3.73
CA CYS A 103 12.65 1.97 4.04
C CYS A 103 13.57 0.73 4.17
N ASP A 104 13.04 -0.32 4.81
CA ASP A 104 13.71 -1.62 4.95
C ASP A 104 13.61 -2.50 3.69
N ARG A 105 13.05 -1.98 2.59
CA ARG A 105 12.91 -2.67 1.30
C ARG A 105 12.10 -3.97 1.38
N GLN A 106 11.21 -4.09 2.37
CA GLN A 106 10.43 -5.31 2.63
C GLN A 106 9.38 -5.58 1.55
N PHE A 107 9.01 -4.54 0.80
CA PHE A 107 8.04 -4.63 -0.28
C PHE A 107 8.68 -4.53 -1.67
N ASP A 108 10.01 -4.58 -1.76
CA ASP A 108 10.69 -4.63 -3.05
C ASP A 108 10.34 -5.92 -3.78
N ARG A 109 10.08 -5.81 -5.08
CA ARG A 109 9.89 -6.99 -5.92
C ARG A 109 11.25 -7.65 -6.14
N PRO A 110 11.41 -8.96 -5.87
CA PRO A 110 12.62 -9.67 -6.27
C PRO A 110 12.74 -9.65 -7.80
N ALA A 111 13.94 -9.34 -8.29
CA ALA A 111 14.29 -9.33 -9.71
C ALA A 111 14.22 -10.72 -10.34
#